data_AF-A0A932S4S2-F1
#
_entry.id   AF-A0A932S4S2-F1
#
_cell.length_a   1.000
_cell.length_b   1.000
_cell.length_c   1.000
_cell.angle_alpha   90.00
_cell.angle_beta   90.00
_cell.angle_gamma   90.00
#
_symmetry.space_group_name_H-M   'P 1'
#
loop_
_entity.id
_entity.type
_entity.pdbx_description
1 polymer ?
#
loop_
_entity_poly.entity_id
_entity_poly.type
_entity_poly.pdbx_seq_one_letter_code
_entity_poly.pdbx_strand_id
1 'polypeptide(L)'
;MVTQTWPVAEFVARIDDLARKLAASAPIAARYAKEAIHRGMDVPLEHGLRLETDLAVLLHTTTDRTEGIGSFLKKGTPKFKGK
;
A
#
# COMPACT_ATOMS: atom_id res chain seq x y z
N MET A 1 -10.33 9.65 17.53
CA MET A 1 -8.98 9.14 17.86
C MET A 1 -8.01 9.57 16.77
N VAL A 2 -6.75 9.83 17.13
CA VAL A 2 -5.65 10.11 16.18
C VAL A 2 -4.57 9.04 16.36
N THR A 3 -3.92 8.64 15.27
CA THR A 3 -2.91 7.57 15.31
C THR A 3 -1.59 8.04 15.92
N GLN A 4 -1.18 9.28 15.65
CA GLN A 4 0.08 9.87 16.12
C GLN A 4 -0.09 11.39 16.30
N THR A 5 0.72 11.99 17.19
CA THR A 5 0.73 13.42 17.49
C THR A 5 2.16 13.96 17.47
N TRP A 6 2.33 15.20 17.02
CA TRP A 6 3.64 15.85 16.93
C TRP A 6 3.57 17.32 17.34
N PRO A 7 4.70 17.92 17.76
CA PRO A 7 4.83 19.37 17.89
C PRO A 7 4.56 20.07 16.55
N VAL A 8 3.95 21.26 16.60
CA VAL A 8 3.58 22.05 15.39
C VAL A 8 4.79 22.31 14.49
N ALA A 9 5.96 22.55 15.07
CA ALA A 9 7.20 22.81 14.33
C ALA A 9 7.64 21.62 13.44
N GLU A 10 7.33 20.39 13.84
CA GLU A 10 7.68 19.18 13.08
C GLU A 10 6.56 18.70 12.17
N PHE A 11 5.32 19.17 12.36
CA PHE A 11 4.12 18.62 11.75
C PHE A 11 4.20 18.56 10.22
N VAL A 12 4.60 19.66 9.58
CA VAL A 12 4.72 19.74 8.12
C VAL A 12 5.78 18.76 7.60
N ALA A 13 6.95 18.70 8.25
CA ALA A 13 8.02 17.80 7.85
C ALA A 13 7.60 16.32 7.96
N ARG A 14 6.80 15.98 8.99
CA ARG A 14 6.26 14.62 9.17
C ARG A 14 5.21 14.26 8.13
N ILE A 15 4.33 15.20 7.78
CA ILE A 15 3.35 15.00 6.70
C ILE A 15 4.07 14.74 5.38
N ASP A 16 5.07 15.55 5.05
CA ASP A 16 5.80 15.41 3.80
C ASP A 16 6.56 14.08 3.73
N ASP A 17 7.16 13.65 4.83
CA ASP A 17 7.83 12.34 4.91
C ASP A 17 6.83 11.19 4.70
N LEU A 18 5.66 11.25 5.34
CA LEU A 18 4.61 10.27 5.17
C LEU A 18 4.09 10.24 3.72
N ALA A 19 3.82 11.40 3.14
CA ALA A 19 3.37 11.53 1.76
C ALA A 19 4.40 10.97 0.78
N ARG A 20 5.69 11.25 0.98
CA ARG A 20 6.78 10.68 0.17
C ARG A 20 6.82 9.15 0.25
N LYS A 21 6.68 8.57 1.45
CA LYS A 21 6.66 7.11 1.64
C LYS A 21 5.48 6.46 0.94
N LEU A 22 4.30 7.08 1.03
CA LEU A 22 3.10 6.60 0.33
C LEU A 22 3.26 6.72 -1.20
N ALA A 23 3.80 7.84 -1.69
CA ALA A 23 4.04 8.05 -3.12
C ALA A 23 5.10 7.11 -3.71
N ALA A 24 6.05 6.64 -2.89
CA ALA A 24 7.05 5.65 -3.30
C ALA A 24 6.53 4.20 -3.33
N SER A 25 5.29 3.96 -2.88
CA SER A 25 4.68 2.63 -2.87
C SER A 25 4.05 2.27 -4.22
N ALA A 26 3.82 0.98 -4.48
CA ALA A 26 3.13 0.52 -5.68
C ALA A 26 1.66 1.01 -5.69
N PRO A 27 1.24 1.89 -6.61
CA PRO A 27 -0.06 2.57 -6.53
C PRO A 27 -1.26 1.63 -6.53
N ILE A 28 -1.26 0.61 -7.40
CA ILE A 28 -2.38 -0.35 -7.50
C ILE A 28 -2.45 -1.20 -6.22
N ALA A 29 -1.30 -1.66 -5.71
CA ALA A 29 -1.23 -2.44 -4.49
C ALA A 29 -1.71 -1.63 -3.27
N ALA A 30 -1.28 -0.38 -3.13
CA ALA A 30 -1.72 0.51 -2.06
C ALA A 30 -3.24 0.75 -2.11
N ARG A 31 -3.81 0.91 -3.31
CA ARG A 31 -5.26 1.05 -3.50
C ARG A 31 -6.01 -0.22 -3.06
N TYR A 32 -5.55 -1.39 -3.49
CA TYR A 32 -6.20 -2.65 -3.13
C TYR A 32 -6.03 -3.00 -1.65
N ALA A 33 -4.90 -2.70 -1.04
CA ALA A 33 -4.72 -2.85 0.41
C ALA A 33 -5.71 -1.97 1.19
N LYS A 34 -5.86 -0.69 0.79
CA LYS A 34 -6.85 0.21 1.40
C LYS A 34 -8.27 -0.32 1.26
N GLU A 35 -8.62 -0.85 0.09
CA GLU A 35 -9.94 -1.44 -0.17
C GLU A 35 -10.20 -2.68 0.68
N ALA A 36 -9.22 -3.60 0.74
CA ALA A 36 -9.31 -4.83 1.54
C ALA A 36 -9.53 -4.51 3.02
N ILE A 37 -8.80 -3.52 3.55
CA ILE A 37 -8.94 -3.09 4.95
C ILE A 37 -10.32 -2.46 5.17
N HIS A 38 -10.70 -1.45 4.39
CA HIS A 38 -11.94 -0.73 4.64
C HIS A 38 -13.18 -1.60 4.44
N ARG A 39 -13.26 -2.36 3.34
CA ARG A 39 -14.43 -3.20 3.08
C ARG A 39 -14.40 -4.50 3.87
N GLY A 40 -13.21 -5.04 4.16
CA GLY A 40 -13.04 -6.25 4.95
C GLY A 40 -13.49 -6.08 6.41
N MET A 41 -13.40 -4.86 6.94
CA MET A 41 -13.87 -4.54 8.30
C MET A 41 -15.39 -4.58 8.45
N ASP A 42 -16.15 -4.42 7.36
CA ASP A 42 -17.62 -4.36 7.38
C ASP A 42 -18.29 -5.73 7.12
N VAL A 43 -17.50 -6.80 6.97
CA VAL A 43 -17.98 -8.14 6.62
C VAL A 43 -17.46 -9.20 7.58
N PRO A 44 -18.08 -10.40 7.66
CA PRO A 44 -17.51 -11.50 8.42
C PRO A 44 -16.10 -11.84 7.94
N LEU A 45 -15.23 -12.26 8.87
CA LEU A 45 -13.81 -12.51 8.63
C LEU A 45 -13.54 -13.37 7.39
N GLU A 46 -14.32 -14.44 7.18
CA GLU A 46 -14.18 -15.32 6.01
C GLU A 46 -14.37 -14.56 4.69
N HIS A 47 -15.34 -13.65 4.63
CA HIS A 47 -15.58 -12.83 3.45
C HIS A 47 -14.48 -11.77 3.26
N GLY A 48 -13.98 -11.18 4.35
CA GLY A 48 -12.85 -10.26 4.31
C GLY A 48 -11.59 -10.91 3.76
N LEU A 49 -11.26 -12.13 4.22
CA LEU A 49 -10.12 -12.91 3.73
C LEU A 49 -10.27 -13.31 2.25
N ARG A 50 -11.49 -13.64 1.80
CA ARG A 50 -11.76 -13.89 0.38
C ARG A 50 -11.54 -12.63 -0.45
N LEU A 51 -12.06 -11.48 -0.02
CA LEU A 51 -11.84 -10.20 -0.69
C LEU A 51 -10.35 -9.85 -0.79
N GLU A 52 -9.60 -10.03 0.30
CA GLU A 52 -8.15 -9.81 0.30
C GLU A 52 -7.44 -10.74 -0.70
N THR A 53 -7.82 -12.01 -0.73
CA THR A 53 -7.27 -13.00 -1.67
C THR A 53 -7.55 -12.61 -3.12
N ASP A 54 -8.77 -12.22 -3.45
CA ASP A 54 -9.16 -11.81 -4.81
C ASP A 54 -8.35 -10.59 -5.26
N LEU A 55 -8.25 -9.57 -4.40
CA LEU A 55 -7.48 -8.36 -4.67
C LEU A 55 -5.98 -8.66 -4.81
N ALA A 56 -5.42 -9.56 -4.00
CA ALA A 56 -4.04 -10.00 -4.11
C ALA A 56 -3.77 -10.79 -5.40
N VAL A 57 -4.75 -11.57 -5.86
CA VAL A 57 -4.67 -12.28 -7.15
C VAL A 57 -4.64 -11.30 -8.31
N LEU A 58 -5.45 -10.23 -8.28
CA LEU A 58 -5.43 -9.18 -9.30
C LEU A 58 -4.06 -8.47 -9.40
N LEU A 59 -3.31 -8.38 -8.31
CA LEU A 59 -1.95 -7.81 -8.35
C LEU A 59 -0.96 -8.66 -9.15
N HIS A 60 -1.22 -9.97 -9.34
CA HIS A 60 -0.36 -10.83 -10.15
C HIS A 60 -0.22 -10.36 -11.60
N THR A 61 -1.22 -9.64 -12.12
CA THR A 61 -1.19 -9.16 -13.51
C THR A 61 -0.51 -7.80 -13.66
N THR A 62 -0.08 -7.17 -12.57
CA THR A 62 0.53 -5.83 -12.59
C THR A 62 2.02 -5.90 -12.87
N THR A 63 2.53 -4.93 -13.62
CA THR A 63 3.97 -4.75 -13.85
C THR A 63 4.70 -4.35 -12.57
N ASP A 64 4.03 -3.59 -11.70
CA ASP A 64 4.58 -3.17 -10.41
C ASP A 64 4.92 -4.34 -9.50
N ARG A 65 4.15 -5.43 -9.54
CA ARG A 65 4.47 -6.65 -8.79
C ARG A 65 5.76 -7.29 -9.29
N THR A 66 5.90 -7.41 -10.61
CA THR A 66 7.11 -7.99 -11.23
C THR A 66 8.34 -7.14 -10.94
N GLU A 67 8.22 -5.81 -11.04
CA GLU A 67 9.27 -4.87 -10.67
C GLU A 67 9.61 -5.02 -9.18
N GLY A 68 8.63 -5.01 -8.28
CA GLY A 68 8.86 -5.15 -6.84
C GLY A 68 9.64 -6.41 -6.47
N ILE A 69 9.27 -7.56 -7.03
CA ILE A 69 10.01 -8.82 -6.84
C ILE A 69 11.41 -8.71 -7.45
N GLY A 70 11.53 -8.18 -8.65
CA GLY A 70 12.82 -8.02 -9.34
C GLY A 70 13.80 -7.10 -8.59
N SER A 71 13.31 -5.96 -8.09
CA SER A 71 14.10 -5.02 -7.30
C SER A 71 14.47 -5.60 -5.95
N PHE A 72 13.59 -6.36 -5.30
CA PHE A 72 13.89 -7.07 -4.06
C PHE A 72 15.04 -8.07 -4.25
N LEU A 73 14.97 -8.91 -5.30
CA LEU A 73 16.04 -9.87 -5.62
C LEU A 73 17.39 -9.19 -5.93
N LYS A 74 17.35 -8.00 -6.54
CA LYS A 74 18.53 -7.20 -6.87
C LYS A 74 18.98 -6.26 -5.73
N LYS A 75 18.29 -6.25 -4.59
CA LYS A 75 18.48 -5.29 -3.48
C LYS A 75 18.46 -3.81 -3.94
N GLY A 76 17.66 -3.52 -4.96
CA GLY A 76 17.51 -2.19 -5.55
C GLY A 76 16.20 -1.51 -5.14
N THR A 77 16.12 -0.20 -5.39
CA THR A 77 14.88 0.57 -5.21
C THR A 77 13.92 0.31 -6.38
N PRO A 78 12.69 -0.17 -6.13
CA PRO A 78 11.72 -0.41 -7.18
C PRO A 78 11.19 0.88 -7.79
N LYS A 79 10.86 0.83 -9.09
CA LYS A 79 10.25 1.95 -9.83
C LYS A 79 8.82 1.60 -10.25
N PHE A 80 7.89 1.85 -9.35
CA PHE A 80 6.47 1.60 -9.61
C PHE A 80 5.87 2.65 -10.57
N LYS A 81 5.02 2.20 -11.48
CA LYS A 81 4.38 3.01 -12.53
C LYS A 81 2.86 2.95 -12.50
N GLY A 82 2.26 2.13 -11.62
CA GLY A 82 0.82 1.98 -11.51
C GLY A 82 0.21 1.26 -12.72
N LYS A 83 0.87 0.23 -13.23
CA LYS A 83 0.43 -0.57 -14.38
C LYS A 83 0.49 -2.06 -14.05
#